data_AF-A0A2X4WGZ6-F1
#
_entry.id   AF-A0A2X4WGZ6-F1
#
_cell.length_a   1.000
_cell.length_b   1.000
_cell.length_c   1.000
_cell.angle_alpha   90.00
_cell.angle_beta   90.00
_cell.angle_gamma   90.00
#
_symmetry.space_group_name_H-M   'P 1'
#
loop_
_entity.id
_entity.type
_entity.pdbx_description
1 polymer ?
#
loop_
_entity_poly.entity_id
_entity_poly.type
_entity_poly.pdbx_seq_one_letter_code
_entity_poly.pdbx_strand_id
1 'polypeptide(L)'
;MRRILLAVVSFSLFSSWANANLAPVNVEVLQTRLDHPWSLAFLPDNRGMLITLKGGQLRHWQAGGTFRSAGWRTESVGKRAGRLAGRRAGA
;
A
#
# COMPACT_ATOMS: atom_id res chain seq x y z
N MET A 1 20.76 29.56 50.67
CA MET A 1 19.44 28.92 50.41
C MET A 1 18.87 29.27 49.04
N ARG A 2 18.75 30.56 48.65
CA ARG A 2 18.23 31.00 47.34
C ARG A 2 18.93 30.42 46.09
N ARG A 3 20.25 30.18 46.15
CA ARG A 3 21.01 29.57 45.03
C ARG A 3 20.71 28.09 44.81
N ILE A 4 20.39 27.35 45.86
CA ILE A 4 20.05 25.92 45.79
C ILE A 4 18.66 25.75 45.18
N LEU A 5 17.72 26.62 45.56
CA LEU A 5 16.37 26.65 44.97
C LEU A 5 16.41 26.87 43.45
N LEU A 6 17.27 27.77 42.95
CA LEU A 6 17.41 28.00 41.51
C LEU A 6 18.01 26.80 40.78
N ALA A 7 18.99 26.10 41.37
CA ALA A 7 19.59 24.92 40.76
C ALA A 7 18.59 23.74 40.65
N VAL A 8 17.77 23.52 41.67
CA VAL A 8 16.75 22.45 41.68
C VAL A 8 15.63 22.72 40.68
N VAL A 9 15.22 23.98 40.51
CA VAL A 9 14.22 24.38 39.51
C VAL A 9 14.78 24.20 38.10
N SER A 10 16.01 24.65 37.82
CA SER A 10 16.66 24.45 36.53
C SER A 10 16.84 22.97 36.21
N PHE A 11 17.21 22.15 37.19
CA PHE A 11 17.36 20.70 37.01
C PHE A 11 16.01 20.01 36.71
N SER A 12 14.93 20.43 37.39
CA SER A 12 13.58 19.90 37.15
C SER A 12 13.02 20.28 35.77
N LEU A 13 13.30 21.51 35.31
CA LEU A 13 12.93 21.96 33.97
C LEU A 13 13.71 21.23 32.87
N PHE A 14 14.99 20.91 33.12
CA PHE A 14 15.83 20.18 32.19
C PHE A 14 15.41 18.71 32.02
N SER A 15 14.95 18.07 33.10
CA SER A 15 14.48 16.67 33.06
C SER A 15 13.25 16.45 32.16
N SER A 16 12.42 17.46 31.94
CA SER A 16 11.24 17.35 31.06
C SER A 16 11.60 17.29 29.58
N TRP A 17 12.78 17.79 29.19
CA TRP A 17 13.27 17.77 27.80
C TRP A 17 13.85 16.41 27.37
N ALA A 18 14.10 15.49 28.31
CA ALA A 18 14.76 14.21 28.03
C ALA A 18 13.82 13.07 27.57
N ASN A 19 12.51 13.33 27.42
CA ASN A 19 11.53 12.30 27.08
C ASN A 19 11.34 12.18 25.55
N ALA A 20 12.27 11.51 24.87
CA ALA A 20 12.05 11.04 23.50
C ALA A 20 11.45 9.62 23.56
N ASN A 21 10.12 9.51 23.59
CA ASN A 21 9.44 8.23 23.46
C ASN A 21 9.29 7.86 21.97
N LEU A 22 9.75 6.67 21.58
CA LEU A 22 9.39 6.10 20.28
C LEU A 22 7.89 5.79 20.30
N ALA A 23 7.12 6.46 19.45
CA ALA A 23 5.71 6.12 19.27
C ALA A 23 5.59 4.66 18.81
N PRO A 24 4.67 3.87 19.39
CA PRO A 24 4.46 2.50 18.96
C PRO A 24 3.97 2.47 17.51
N VAL A 25 4.51 1.55 16.72
CA VAL A 25 4.05 1.31 15.34
C VAL A 25 2.67 0.65 15.41
N ASN A 26 1.64 1.32 14.88
CA ASN A 26 0.32 0.73 14.72
C ASN A 26 0.25 -0.11 13.44
N VAL A 27 -0.13 -1.37 13.56
CA VAL A 27 -0.22 -2.31 12.42
C VAL A 27 -1.67 -2.71 12.22
N GLU A 28 -2.25 -2.32 11.09
CA GLU A 28 -3.60 -2.69 10.68
C GLU A 28 -3.55 -3.67 9.49
N VAL A 29 -4.28 -4.77 9.59
CA VAL A 29 -4.34 -5.79 8.53
C VAL A 29 -5.43 -5.42 7.53
N LEU A 30 -5.02 -4.78 6.43
CA LEU A 30 -5.94 -4.31 5.37
C LEU A 30 -6.48 -5.43 4.46
N GLN A 31 -5.71 -6.49 4.27
CA GLN A 31 -6.08 -7.62 3.40
C GLN A 31 -5.34 -8.89 3.83
N THR A 32 -6.06 -10.01 3.88
CA THR A 32 -5.51 -11.34 4.13
C THR A 32 -5.60 -12.23 2.89
N ARG A 33 -5.02 -13.43 2.94
CA ARG A 33 -5.11 -14.44 1.86
C ARG A 33 -4.60 -13.93 0.50
N LEU A 34 -3.52 -13.16 0.52
CA LEU A 34 -2.75 -12.85 -0.68
C LEU A 34 -1.68 -13.93 -0.86
N ASP A 35 -1.72 -14.63 -1.98
CA ASP A 35 -0.75 -15.67 -2.29
C ASP A 35 0.57 -15.03 -2.76
N HIS A 36 1.57 -14.99 -1.88
CA HIS A 36 2.92 -14.47 -2.15
C HIS A 36 2.91 -13.08 -2.84
N PRO A 37 2.44 -12.01 -2.16
CA PRO A 37 2.50 -10.66 -2.72
C PRO A 37 3.97 -10.22 -2.92
N TRP A 38 4.26 -9.64 -4.09
CA TRP A 38 5.61 -9.18 -4.46
C TRP A 38 5.75 -7.66 -4.35
N SER A 39 4.80 -6.94 -4.93
CA SER A 39 4.84 -5.48 -5.05
C SER A 39 3.43 -4.90 -5.00
N LEU A 40 3.36 -3.61 -4.68
CA LEU A 40 2.12 -2.84 -4.68
C LEU A 40 2.35 -1.44 -5.24
N ALA A 41 1.31 -0.86 -5.82
CA ALA A 41 1.31 0.51 -6.31
C ALA A 41 0.00 1.21 -5.93
N PHE A 42 0.11 2.42 -5.38
CA PHE A 42 -1.04 3.27 -5.08
C PHE A 42 -1.61 3.86 -6.35
N LEU A 43 -2.93 3.81 -6.46
CA LEU A 43 -3.67 4.45 -7.54
C LEU A 43 -4.02 5.89 -7.11
N PRO A 44 -3.95 6.88 -8.02
CA PRO A 44 -4.39 8.23 -7.72
C PRO A 44 -5.90 8.27 -7.45
N ASP A 45 -6.37 9.41 -6.91
CA ASP A 45 -7.79 9.69 -6.70
C ASP A 45 -8.47 8.76 -5.68
N ASN A 46 -7.75 8.33 -4.64
CA ASN A 46 -8.23 7.39 -3.62
C ASN A 46 -8.77 6.07 -4.19
N ARG A 47 -8.27 5.64 -5.36
CA ARG A 47 -8.72 4.40 -6.01
C ARG A 47 -8.09 3.14 -5.44
N GLY A 48 -7.42 3.22 -4.29
CA GLY A 48 -6.82 2.08 -3.60
C GLY A 48 -5.46 1.69 -4.17
N MET A 49 -5.19 0.40 -4.32
CA MET A 49 -3.88 -0.11 -4.75
C MET A 49 -3.97 -1.32 -5.67
N LEU A 50 -2.98 -1.45 -6.56
CA LEU A 50 -2.71 -2.68 -7.29
C LEU A 50 -1.67 -3.50 -6.54
N ILE A 51 -1.87 -4.82 -6.48
CA ILE A 51 -0.99 -5.77 -5.82
C ILE A 51 -0.62 -6.85 -6.83
N THR A 52 0.67 -7.07 -7.06
CA THR A 52 1.17 -8.17 -7.90
C THR A 52 1.44 -9.39 -7.02
N LEU A 53 0.92 -10.54 -7.42
CA LEU A 53 1.20 -11.83 -6.79
C LEU A 53 2.24 -12.61 -7.59
N LYS A 54 3.06 -13.42 -6.91
CA LYS A 54 4.09 -14.24 -7.55
C LYS A 54 3.55 -15.17 -8.64
N GLY A 55 2.29 -15.60 -8.54
CA GLY A 55 1.62 -16.42 -9.55
C GLY A 55 1.21 -15.68 -10.84
N GLY A 56 1.64 -14.42 -11.02
CA GLY A 56 1.35 -13.62 -12.21
C GLY A 56 -0.01 -12.93 -12.17
N GLN A 57 -0.73 -12.97 -11.05
CA GLN A 57 -2.00 -12.26 -10.90
C GLN A 57 -1.76 -10.80 -10.52
N LEU A 58 -2.45 -9.89 -11.20
CA LEU A 58 -2.57 -8.49 -10.81
C LEU A 58 -3.95 -8.26 -10.20
N ARG A 59 -3.94 -7.65 -9.03
CA ARG A 59 -5.03 -7.73 -8.09
C ARG A 59 -5.35 -6.27 -7.64
N HIS A 60 -6.58 -5.78 -7.80
CA HIS A 60 -7.01 -4.45 -7.35
C HIS A 60 -7.72 -4.49 -5.99
N TRP A 61 -7.18 -3.74 -5.01
CA TRP A 61 -7.74 -3.55 -3.68
C TRP A 61 -8.26 -2.12 -3.51
N GLN A 62 -9.40 -1.97 -2.82
CA GLN A 62 -9.98 -0.70 -2.39
C GLN A 62 -10.42 -0.78 -0.92
N ALA A 63 -10.37 0.37 -0.24
CA ALA A 63 -10.94 0.50 1.10
C ALA A 63 -12.43 0.10 1.06
N GLY A 64 -12.87 -0.74 2.00
CA GLY A 64 -14.18 -1.42 1.94
C GLY A 64 -14.13 -2.88 1.48
N GLY A 65 -12.94 -3.45 1.26
CA GLY A 65 -12.70 -4.90 1.29
C GLY A 65 -13.10 -5.68 0.04
N THR A 66 -13.47 -5.01 -1.06
CA THR A 66 -13.82 -5.73 -2.29
C THR A 66 -12.64 -5.83 -3.23
N PHE A 67 -12.18 -7.06 -3.41
CA PHE A 67 -11.14 -7.39 -4.37
C PHE A 67 -11.71 -7.52 -5.78
N ARG A 68 -11.22 -6.73 -6.74
CA ARG A 68 -11.58 -6.90 -8.16
C ARG A 68 -10.38 -7.41 -8.94
N SER A 69 -10.60 -8.36 -9.84
CA SER A 69 -9.59 -8.70 -10.83
C SER A 69 -9.35 -7.46 -11.69
N ALA A 70 -8.13 -6.92 -11.63
CA ALA A 70 -7.76 -5.85 -12.55
C ALA A 70 -7.82 -6.44 -13.97
N GLY A 71 -8.58 -5.81 -14.87
CA GLY A 71 -9.02 -6.33 -16.17
C GLY A 71 -7.92 -6.59 -17.21
N TRP A 72 -6.69 -6.88 -16.80
CA TRP A 72 -5.55 -7.17 -17.68
C TRP A 72 -5.47 -8.64 -18.14
N ARG A 73 -6.53 -9.44 -17.90
CA ARG A 73 -6.61 -10.85 -18.34
C ARG A 73 -7.07 -10.93 -19.80
N THR A 74 -6.11 -11.07 -20.71
CA THR A 74 -6.13 -11.77 -22.03
C THR A 74 -7.23 -11.48 -23.08
N GLU A 75 -8.27 -10.69 -22.80
CA GLU A 75 -9.34 -10.45 -23.78
C GLU A 75 -8.83 -9.66 -25.00
N SER A 76 -7.87 -8.76 -24.79
CA SER A 76 -7.25 -7.95 -25.83
C SER A 76 -6.35 -8.75 -26.79
N VAL A 77 -5.80 -9.89 -26.35
CA VAL A 77 -4.94 -10.76 -27.17
C VAL A 77 -5.79 -11.64 -28.07
N GLY A 78 -6.89 -12.21 -27.56
CA GLY A 78 -7.81 -13.02 -28.35
C GLY A 78 -8.58 -12.21 -29.42
N LYS A 79 -9.02 -10.98 -29.10
CA LYS A 79 -9.79 -10.15 -30.04
C LYS A 79 -8.96 -9.59 -31.20
N ARG A 80 -7.65 -9.38 -31.04
CA ARG A 80 -6.76 -9.00 -32.16
C ARG A 80 -6.44 -10.18 -33.07
N ALA A 81 -6.28 -11.39 -32.52
CA ALA A 81 -6.03 -12.59 -33.32
C ALA A 81 -7.21 -12.94 -34.25
N GLY A 82 -8.45 -12.86 -33.75
CA GLY A 82 -9.65 -13.07 -34.58
C GLY A 82 -9.83 -12.04 -35.70
N ARG A 83 -9.46 -10.78 -35.46
CA ARG A 83 -9.52 -9.70 -36.47
C ARG A 83 -8.47 -9.89 -37.57
N LEU A 84 -7.30 -10.41 -37.24
CA LEU A 84 -6.23 -10.70 -38.20
C LEU A 84 -6.52 -11.95 -39.04
N ALA A 85 -7.17 -12.96 -38.46
CA ALA A 85 -7.60 -14.15 -39.18
C ALA A 85 -8.76 -13.86 -40.15
N GLY A 86 -9.75 -13.06 -39.75
CA GLY A 86 -10.88 -12.70 -40.62
C GLY A 86 -10.49 -11.87 -41.85
N ARG A 87 -9.33 -11.19 -41.82
CA ARG A 87 -8.84 -10.37 -42.93
C ARG A 87 -8.07 -11.15 -43.99
N ARG A 88 -7.71 -12.42 -43.72
CA ARG A 88 -7.07 -13.33 -44.69
C ARG A 88 -8.06 -14.25 -45.42
N ALA A 89 -9.31 -14.34 -44.96
CA ALA A 89 -10.34 -15.19 -45.56
C ALA A 89 -11.26 -14.45 -46.55
N GLY A 90 -10.96 -13.19 -46.88
CA GLY A 90 -11.79 -12.33 -47.73
C GLY A 90 -11.02 -11.62 -48.84
N ALA A 91 -9.91 -12.21 -49.32
CA ALA A 91 -9.14 -11.74 -50.48
C ALA A 91 -9.01 -12.87 -51.49
#